data_AF-A0A2V9JTR4-F1
#
_entry.id   AF-A0A2V9JTR4-F1
#
_cell.length_a   1.000
_cell.length_b   1.000
_cell.length_c   1.000
_cell.angle_alpha   90.00
_cell.angle_beta   90.00
_cell.angle_gamma   90.00
#
_symmetry.space_group_name_H-M   'P 1'
#
loop_
_entity.id
_entity.type
_entity.pdbx_description
1 polymer ?
#
loop_
_entity_poly.entity_id
_entity_poly.type
_entity_poly.pdbx_seq_one_letter_code
_entity_poly.pdbx_strand_id
1 'polypeptide(L)'
;WEIRPIIDKKQGRWYWSFNPTVDRSLRGPSVQKGFEFSPNFKAGYDLTKKVTAGFEYYGSLGPITGFDPFRDQQQQLFPTVDLNLSPRWEINCGVGVGMTRSTDHLIVKLILGYRFDF
;
A
#
# COMPACT_ATOMS: atom_id res chain seq x y z
N TRP A 1 15.88 -5.35 -6.43
CA TRP A 1 15.35 -6.65 -5.98
C TRP A 1 14.50 -6.39 -4.77
N GLU A 2 13.39 -7.10 -4.64
CA GLU A 2 12.40 -6.87 -3.59
C GLU A 2 11.95 -8.23 -3.02
N ILE A 3 11.85 -8.32 -1.70
CA ILE A 3 11.05 -9.33 -1.02
C ILE A 3 9.87 -8.64 -0.36
N ARG A 4 8.68 -9.11 -0.68
CA ARG A 4 7.43 -8.64 -0.10
C ARG A 4 6.67 -9.81 0.54
N PRO A 5 6.91 -10.11 1.83
CA PRO A 5 6.05 -11.01 2.56
C PRO A 5 4.65 -10.41 2.63
N ILE A 6 3.63 -11.25 2.57
CA ILE A 6 2.23 -10.84 2.69
C ILE A 6 1.61 -11.65 3.83
N ILE A 7 1.20 -10.95 4.88
CA ILE A 7 0.51 -11.54 6.03
C ILE A 7 -0.87 -10.92 6.05
N ASP A 8 -1.90 -11.69 5.70
CA ASP A 8 -3.27 -11.21 5.70
C ASP A 8 -4.24 -12.11 6.46
N LYS A 9 -5.37 -11.52 6.85
CA LYS A 9 -6.42 -12.20 7.59
C LYS A 9 -7.76 -11.55 7.32
N LYS A 10 -8.72 -12.37 6.89
CA LYS A 10 -10.14 -12.00 6.87
C LYS A 10 -10.84 -12.62 8.08
N GLN A 11 -11.50 -11.78 8.90
CA GLN A 11 -12.30 -12.22 10.03
C GLN A 11 -13.69 -11.58 9.94
N GLY A 12 -14.66 -12.38 9.46
CA GLY A 12 -16.00 -11.89 9.17
C GLY A 12 -15.96 -10.80 8.10
N ARG A 13 -16.40 -9.59 8.47
CA ARG A 13 -16.44 -8.40 7.59
C ARG A 13 -15.13 -7.61 7.60
N TRP A 14 -14.21 -7.92 8.51
CA TRP A 14 -12.92 -7.24 8.60
C TRP A 14 -11.86 -7.96 7.77
N TYR A 15 -11.05 -7.19 7.07
CA TYR A 15 -9.86 -7.64 6.37
C TYR A 15 -8.66 -6.83 6.85
N TRP A 16 -7.54 -7.52 7.06
CA TRP A 16 -6.27 -6.90 7.46
C TRP A 16 -5.16 -7.52 6.64
N SER A 17 -4.20 -6.72 6.19
CA SER A 17 -3.01 -7.16 5.48
C SER A 17 -1.82 -6.32 5.92
N PHE A 18 -0.71 -6.98 6.18
CA PHE A 18 0.56 -6.36 6.50
C PHE A 18 1.65 -6.92 5.59
N ASN A 19 2.36 -6.02 4.92
CA ASN A 19 3.39 -6.33 3.94
C ASN A 19 4.70 -5.66 4.37
N PRO A 20 5.54 -6.34 5.17
CA PRO A 20 6.85 -5.82 5.61
C PRO A 20 7.87 -5.94 4.47
N THR A 21 7.74 -5.08 3.46
CA THR A 21 8.57 -5.13 2.25
C THR A 21 10.00 -4.70 2.55
N VAL A 22 10.97 -5.46 2.02
CA VAL A 22 12.37 -5.07 1.97
C VAL A 22 12.81 -5.02 0.52
N ASP A 23 13.31 -3.87 0.09
CA ASP A 23 13.70 -3.64 -1.29
C ASP A 23 15.10 -3.04 -1.40
N ARG A 24 15.74 -3.25 -2.55
CA ARG A 24 17.06 -2.72 -2.87
C ARG A 24 17.15 -2.32 -4.32
N SER A 25 17.54 -1.08 -4.55
CA SER A 25 17.87 -0.57 -5.88
C SER A 25 19.11 -1.26 -6.45
N LEU A 26 19.01 -1.79 -7.68
CA LEU A 26 20.13 -2.46 -8.37
C LEU A 26 20.99 -1.51 -9.20
N ARG A 27 20.41 -0.39 -9.66
CA ARG A 27 21.08 0.70 -10.39
C ARG A 27 20.44 2.03 -10.00
N GLY A 28 21.22 3.11 -9.99
CA GLY A 28 20.76 4.47 -9.68
C GLY A 28 21.40 5.10 -8.43
N PRO A 29 21.05 6.35 -8.11
CA PRO A 29 21.63 7.10 -6.99
C PRO A 29 21.42 6.43 -5.62
N SER A 30 20.32 5.68 -5.48
CA SER A 30 19.93 4.95 -4.27
C SER A 30 20.67 3.62 -4.06
N VAL A 31 21.55 3.18 -4.97
CA VAL A 31 22.29 1.92 -4.80
C VAL A 31 23.15 1.91 -3.53
N GLN A 32 23.70 3.08 -3.16
CA GLN A 32 24.51 3.21 -1.94
C GLN A 32 23.70 3.15 -0.65
N LYS A 33 22.37 3.36 -0.71
CA LYS A 33 21.48 3.24 0.45
C LYS A 33 21.28 1.79 0.91
N GLY A 34 21.59 0.82 0.05
CA GLY A 34 21.50 -0.60 0.40
C GLY A 34 20.06 -1.12 0.41
N PHE A 35 19.72 -1.91 1.42
CA PHE A 35 18.35 -2.43 1.61
C PHE A 35 17.52 -1.42 2.38
N GLU A 36 16.35 -1.09 1.84
CA GLU A 36 15.37 -0.17 2.42
C GLU A 36 14.18 -0.97 2.97
N PHE A 37 13.54 -0.44 4.01
CA PHE A 37 12.35 -1.05 4.62
C PHE A 37 11.11 -0.22 4.31
N SER A 38 10.15 -0.86 3.64
CA SER A 38 8.96 -0.23 3.08
C SER A 38 7.68 -0.95 3.53
N PRO A 39 7.29 -0.85 4.81
CA PRO A 39 6.13 -1.55 5.34
C PRO A 39 4.84 -0.97 4.79
N ASN A 40 3.93 -1.85 4.36
CA ASN A 40 2.59 -1.47 3.93
C ASN A 40 1.55 -2.16 4.78
N PHE A 41 0.43 -1.48 5.04
CA PHE A 41 -0.69 -2.02 5.79
C PHE A 41 -1.99 -1.72 5.07
N LYS A 42 -2.92 -2.67 5.07
CA LYS A 42 -4.29 -2.46 4.58
C LYS A 42 -5.27 -2.98 5.61
N ALA A 43 -6.25 -2.16 5.94
CA ALA A 43 -7.44 -2.53 6.67
C ALA A 43 -8.66 -2.35 5.76
N GLY A 44 -9.61 -3.25 5.82
CA GLY A 44 -10.85 -3.20 5.07
C GLY A 44 -12.03 -3.64 5.92
N TYR A 45 -13.18 -3.03 5.69
CA TYR A 45 -14.45 -3.42 6.27
C TYR A 45 -15.51 -3.53 5.17
N ASP A 46 -16.05 -4.73 5.01
CA ASP A 46 -17.10 -5.01 4.03
C ASP A 46 -18.40 -4.34 4.49
N LEU A 47 -18.74 -3.17 3.93
CA LEU A 47 -20.00 -2.46 4.19
C LEU A 47 -21.19 -3.20 3.58
N THR A 48 -20.98 -3.81 2.41
CA THR A 48 -21.95 -4.70 1.75
C THR A 48 -21.19 -5.81 1.04
N LYS A 49 -21.89 -6.74 0.38
CA LYS A 49 -21.25 -7.77 -0.46
C LYS A 49 -20.49 -7.20 -1.66
N LYS A 50 -20.74 -5.93 -2.02
CA LYS A 50 -20.16 -5.27 -3.20
C LYS A 50 -19.27 -4.09 -2.86
N VAL A 51 -19.33 -3.59 -1.63
CA VAL A 51 -18.65 -2.35 -1.22
C VAL A 51 -17.87 -2.61 0.04
N THR A 52 -16.57 -2.37 -0.02
CA THR A 52 -15.66 -2.46 1.12
C THR A 52 -15.00 -1.11 1.29
N ALA A 53 -15.15 -0.52 2.48
CA ALA A 53 -14.40 0.68 2.84
C ALA A 53 -13.09 0.26 3.48
N GLY A 54 -12.01 0.93 3.15
CA GLY A 54 -10.69 0.53 3.57
C GLY A 54 -9.78 1.70 3.88
N PHE A 55 -8.62 1.33 4.37
CA PHE A 55 -7.53 2.20 4.71
C PHE A 55 -6.23 1.49 4.34
N GLU A 56 -5.42 2.12 3.51
CA GLU A 56 -4.11 1.65 3.13
C GLU A 56 -3.06 2.63 3.68
N TYR A 57 -1.98 2.09 4.23
CA TYR A 57 -0.82 2.81 4.67
C TYR A 57 0.38 2.32 3.89
N TYR A 58 1.15 3.27 3.36
CA TYR A 58 2.39 3.01 2.64
C TYR A 58 3.51 3.78 3.34
N GLY A 59 4.47 3.05 3.89
CA GLY A 59 5.66 3.60 4.54
C GLY A 59 6.92 3.31 3.73
N SER A 60 7.84 4.26 3.71
CA SER A 60 9.25 4.06 3.35
C SER A 60 10.10 4.69 4.45
N LEU A 61 10.75 3.82 5.23
CA LEU A 61 11.55 4.20 6.40
C LEU A 61 13.02 4.48 6.04
N GLY A 62 13.42 4.21 4.79
CA GLY A 62 14.81 4.30 4.35
C GLY A 62 15.64 3.06 4.70
N PRO A 63 16.98 3.20 4.75
CA PRO A 63 17.91 2.08 4.91
C PRO A 63 17.72 1.29 6.21
N ILE A 64 17.77 -0.04 6.15
CA ILE A 64 17.69 -0.92 7.34
C ILE A 64 18.88 -0.71 8.28
N THR A 65 20.03 -0.28 7.75
CA THR A 65 21.24 0.02 8.55
C THR A 65 21.10 1.29 9.39
N GLY A 66 20.09 2.11 9.13
CA GLY A 66 19.79 3.34 9.85
C GLY A 66 18.64 4.06 9.18
N PHE A 67 17.46 4.00 9.82
CA PHE A 67 16.26 4.61 9.26
C PHE A 67 16.43 6.12 9.12
N ASP A 68 15.84 6.66 8.06
CA ASP A 68 15.87 8.09 7.79
C ASP A 68 15.13 8.85 8.91
N PRO A 69 15.47 10.12 9.20
CA PRO A 69 14.70 10.95 10.10
C PRO A 69 13.22 11.01 9.67
N PHE A 70 12.28 11.05 10.61
CA PHE A 70 10.83 11.02 10.31
C PHE A 70 10.36 12.02 9.25
N ARG A 71 11.06 13.16 9.11
CA ARG A 71 10.76 14.19 8.09
C ARG A 71 11.11 13.75 6.66
N ASP A 72 12.09 12.88 6.53
CA ASP A 72 12.64 12.38 5.25
C ASP A 72 12.05 11.02 4.87
N GLN A 73 11.50 10.29 5.85
CA GLN A 73 10.66 9.10 5.63
C GLN A 73 9.43 9.45 4.81
N GLN A 74 9.01 8.55 3.91
CA GLN A 74 7.75 8.70 3.18
C GLN A 74 6.65 7.96 3.93
N GLN A 75 5.53 8.63 4.15
CA GLN A 75 4.43 8.13 4.99
C GLN A 75 3.13 8.58 4.35
N GLN A 76 2.39 7.63 3.78
CA GLN A 76 1.15 7.92 3.07
C GLN A 76 -0.01 7.15 3.68
N LEU A 77 -1.14 7.84 3.86
CA LEU A 77 -2.41 7.22 4.18
C LEU A 77 -3.36 7.35 3.01
N PHE A 78 -4.06 6.27 2.69
CA PHE A 78 -5.07 6.21 1.66
C PHE A 78 -6.36 5.66 2.27
N PRO A 79 -7.35 6.49 2.63
CA PRO A 79 -8.74 6.04 2.61
C PRO A 79 -9.07 5.44 1.24
N THR A 80 -9.61 4.22 1.24
CA THR A 80 -9.95 3.48 0.03
C THR A 80 -11.39 2.99 0.02
N VAL A 81 -11.93 2.80 -1.17
CA VAL A 81 -13.20 2.13 -1.42
C VAL A 81 -12.99 1.10 -2.51
N ASP A 82 -13.31 -0.15 -2.18
CA ASP A 82 -13.27 -1.29 -3.09
C ASP A 82 -14.71 -1.63 -3.51
N LEU A 83 -14.97 -1.62 -4.82
CA LEU A 83 -16.24 -1.96 -5.43
C LEU A 83 -16.11 -3.25 -6.24
N ASN A 84 -16.73 -4.31 -5.72
CA ASN A 84 -16.89 -5.60 -6.39
C ASN A 84 -18.25 -5.60 -7.11
N LEU A 85 -18.35 -4.84 -8.21
CA LEU A 85 -19.61 -4.60 -8.93
C LEU A 85 -20.13 -5.88 -9.60
N SER A 86 -19.23 -6.74 -10.08
CA SER A 86 -19.54 -8.06 -10.65
C SER A 86 -18.39 -9.04 -10.39
N PRO A 87 -18.58 -10.37 -10.56
CA PRO A 87 -17.50 -11.34 -10.45
C PRO A 87 -16.31 -11.11 -11.38
N ARG A 88 -16.47 -10.24 -12.39
CA ARG A 88 -15.44 -9.91 -13.38
C ARG A 88 -14.86 -8.52 -13.22
N TRP A 89 -15.50 -7.63 -12.46
CA TRP A 89 -15.13 -6.22 -12.39
C TRP A 89 -14.85 -5.83 -10.95
N GLU A 90 -13.63 -5.36 -10.72
CA GLU A 90 -13.16 -4.86 -9.44
C GLU A 90 -12.65 -3.42 -9.63
N ILE A 91 -13.08 -2.51 -8.76
CA ILE A 91 -12.63 -1.12 -8.78
C ILE A 91 -12.12 -0.76 -7.38
N ASN A 92 -10.86 -0.35 -7.27
CA ASN A 92 -10.29 0.21 -6.04
C ASN A 92 -10.03 1.71 -6.27
N CYS A 93 -10.68 2.55 -5.49
CA CYS A 93 -10.46 3.99 -5.47
C CYS A 93 -9.78 4.35 -4.15
N GLY A 94 -8.80 5.25 -4.18
CA GLY A 94 -8.13 5.74 -2.98
C GLY A 94 -7.66 7.18 -3.11
N VAL A 95 -7.68 7.92 -2.00
CA VAL A 95 -7.11 9.28 -1.94
C VAL A 95 -5.99 9.27 -0.92
N GLY A 96 -4.75 9.31 -1.40
CA GLY A 96 -3.54 9.35 -0.61
C GLY A 96 -3.25 10.75 -0.07
N VAL A 97 -3.00 10.85 1.22
CA VAL A 97 -2.49 12.06 1.88
C VAL A 97 -1.10 11.77 2.42
N GLY A 98 -0.12 12.55 1.97
CA GLY A 98 1.24 12.48 2.48
C GLY A 98 1.36 13.15 3.85
N MET A 99 1.90 12.44 4.84
CA MET A 99 2.11 12.96 6.18
C MET A 99 3.45 13.68 6.37
N THR A 100 4.40 13.49 5.46
CA THR A 100 5.77 14.02 5.55
C THR A 100 6.12 14.87 4.34
N ARG A 101 7.12 15.75 4.48
CA ARG A 101 7.57 16.64 3.38
C ARG A 101 8.17 15.89 2.19
N SER A 102 8.65 14.67 2.42
CA SER A 102 9.22 13.77 1.40
C SER A 102 8.12 13.05 0.58
N THR A 103 6.85 13.26 0.93
CA THR A 103 5.71 12.56 0.36
C THR A 103 4.85 13.51 -0.47
N ASP A 104 4.34 13.06 -1.63
CA ASP A 104 3.34 13.82 -2.37
C ASP A 104 2.13 14.14 -1.48
N HIS A 105 1.77 15.41 -1.44
CA HIS A 105 0.78 15.91 -0.48
C HIS A 105 -0.62 15.34 -0.72
N LEU A 106 -0.96 15.06 -1.98
CA LEU A 106 -2.23 14.46 -2.38
C LEU A 106 -2.02 13.58 -3.61
N ILE A 107 -2.41 12.31 -3.51
CA ILE A 107 -2.43 11.35 -4.62
C ILE A 107 -3.86 10.84 -4.78
N VAL A 108 -4.35 10.73 -6.01
CA VAL A 108 -5.59 10.00 -6.28
C VAL A 108 -5.23 8.72 -7.02
N LYS A 109 -5.73 7.60 -6.52
CA LYS A 109 -5.49 6.25 -7.01
C LYS A 109 -6.80 5.65 -7.49
N LEU A 110 -6.79 5.11 -8.70
CA LEU A 110 -7.87 4.31 -9.27
C LEU A 110 -7.25 3.07 -9.91
N ILE A 111 -7.65 1.88 -9.45
CA ILE A 111 -7.30 0.60 -10.05
C ILE A 111 -8.58 -0.03 -10.60
N LEU A 112 -8.52 -0.44 -11.86
CA LEU A 112 -9.59 -1.17 -12.54
C LEU A 112 -9.10 -2.57 -12.87
N GLY A 113 -9.74 -3.57 -12.28
CA GLY A 113 -9.51 -4.99 -12.54
C GLY A 113 -10.62 -5.57 -13.40
N TYR A 114 -10.24 -6.27 -14.47
CA TYR A 114 -11.16 -7.09 -15.26
C TYR A 114 -10.64 -8.53 -15.34
N ARG A 115 -11.50 -9.49 -14.99
CA ARG A 115 -11.19 -10.93 -15.10
C ARG A 115 -11.64 -11.45 -16.46
N PHE A 116 -10.70 -12.02 -17.20
CA PHE A 116 -10.96 -12.72 -18.44
C PHE A 116 -11.16 -14.21 -18.17
N ASP A 117 -12.21 -14.78 -18.75
CA ASP A 117 -12.46 -16.22 -18.77
C ASP A 117 -12.01 -16.71 -20.15
N PHE A 118 -10.84 -17.34 -20.22
CA PHE A 118 -10.34 -18.04 -21.40
C PHE A 118 -10.35 -19.55 -21.13
#